data_AF-A0A1I1YT25-F1
#
_entry.id   AF-A0A1I1YT25-F1
#
_cell.length_a   1.000
_cell.length_b   1.000
_cell.length_c   1.000
_cell.angle_alpha   90.00
_cell.angle_beta   90.00
_cell.angle_gamma   90.00
#
_symmetry.space_group_name_H-M   'P 1'
#
loop_
_entity.id
_entity.type
_entity.pdbx_description
1 polymer ?
#
loop_
_entity_poly.entity_id
_entity_poly.type
_entity_poly.pdbx_seq_one_letter_code
_entity_poly.pdbx_strand_id
1 'polypeptide(L)'
;MPLDSRTLTDILETTSGACAPVFDQMAWCEDEIQAAQRRHPHAADTLYHSWTLLHPTSARMNTEFVYRSHCREILERVAAGEDTRPGTATEIVIALCEVAKATPITTAAEGVLFRLWAEAFPDQQDIDLYRSHRETLYNDRIDDAESVMRSKTSVASRALTLAKIECHGRHHGERVTCSYAPQTPSIDESSSCPTWATR
;
A
#
# COMPACT_ATOMS: atom_id res chain seq x y z
N MET A 1 -44.99 2.19 -8.79
CA MET A 1 -44.77 3.20 -7.74
C MET A 1 -43.64 4.10 -8.18
N PRO A 2 -43.80 5.42 -8.23
CA PRO A 2 -42.69 6.32 -8.55
C PRO A 2 -41.72 6.35 -7.36
N LEU A 3 -40.43 6.20 -7.63
CA LEU A 3 -39.38 6.48 -6.64
C LEU A 3 -39.47 7.97 -6.28
N ASP A 4 -39.62 8.27 -5.00
CA ASP A 4 -39.68 9.65 -4.49
C ASP A 4 -38.32 10.32 -4.70
N SER A 5 -38.28 11.58 -5.16
CA SER A 5 -37.03 12.30 -5.46
C SER A 5 -36.11 12.43 -4.23
N ARG A 6 -36.69 12.30 -3.02
CA ARG A 6 -35.94 12.25 -1.75
C ARG A 6 -35.14 10.96 -1.62
N THR A 7 -35.66 9.81 -2.06
CA THR A 7 -34.94 8.53 -1.93
C THR A 7 -33.74 8.43 -2.87
N LEU A 8 -33.81 9.04 -4.06
CA LEU A 8 -32.65 9.11 -4.95
C LEU A 8 -31.53 9.98 -4.41
N THR A 9 -31.87 11.11 -3.76
CA THR A 9 -30.88 12.00 -3.14
C THR A 9 -30.18 11.30 -1.97
N ASP A 10 -30.95 10.63 -1.11
CA ASP A 10 -30.41 9.86 0.02
C ASP A 10 -29.51 8.71 -0.45
N ILE A 11 -29.89 8.01 -1.52
CA ILE A 11 -29.06 6.95 -2.12
C ILE A 11 -27.76 7.55 -2.66
N LEU A 12 -27.81 8.67 -3.39
CA LEU A 12 -26.62 9.31 -3.93
C LEU A 12 -25.69 9.83 -2.85
N GLU A 13 -26.22 10.46 -1.80
CA GLU A 13 -25.44 10.98 -0.68
C GLU A 13 -24.82 9.84 0.14
N THR A 14 -25.59 8.78 0.42
CA THR A 14 -25.08 7.57 1.09
C THR A 14 -23.99 6.90 0.26
N THR A 15 -24.20 6.77 -1.05
CA THR A 15 -23.21 6.16 -1.97
C THR A 15 -21.96 7.02 -2.05
N SER A 16 -22.10 8.33 -2.21
CA SER A 16 -20.98 9.27 -2.26
C SER A 16 -20.19 9.27 -0.96
N GLY A 17 -20.87 9.27 0.19
CA GLY A 17 -20.23 9.19 1.51
C GLY A 17 -19.48 7.88 1.73
N ALA A 18 -20.02 6.75 1.24
CA ALA A 18 -19.34 5.46 1.30
C ALA A 18 -18.11 5.37 0.39
N CYS A 19 -18.12 6.08 -0.76
CA CYS A 19 -17.00 6.07 -1.70
C CYS A 19 -15.90 7.08 -1.37
N ALA A 20 -16.18 8.15 -0.62
CA ALA A 20 -15.20 9.20 -0.33
C ALA A 20 -13.88 8.67 0.27
N PRO A 21 -13.88 7.78 1.28
CA PRO A 21 -12.62 7.23 1.83
C PRO A 21 -11.81 6.43 0.81
N VAL A 22 -12.48 5.79 -0.16
CA VAL A 22 -11.82 5.02 -1.22
C VAL A 22 -11.07 5.97 -2.16
N PHE A 23 -11.68 7.08 -2.56
CA PHE A 23 -11.02 8.05 -3.43
C PHE A 23 -9.85 8.76 -2.72
N ASP A 24 -9.99 9.07 -1.43
CA ASP A 24 -8.90 9.63 -0.64
C ASP A 24 -7.72 8.64 -0.56
N GLN A 25 -7.98 7.37 -0.28
CA GLN A 25 -6.96 6.32 -0.29
C GLN A 25 -6.31 6.17 -1.66
N MET A 26 -7.07 6.26 -2.76
CA MET A 26 -6.50 6.23 -4.10
C MET A 26 -5.50 7.37 -4.30
N ALA A 27 -5.86 8.61 -3.94
CA ALA A 27 -4.96 9.75 -4.05
C ALA A 27 -3.69 9.57 -3.18
N TRP A 28 -3.85 9.15 -1.92
CA TRP A 28 -2.71 8.89 -1.03
C TRP A 28 -1.79 7.80 -1.55
N CYS A 29 -2.37 6.76 -2.14
CA CYS A 29 -1.63 5.64 -2.74
C CYS A 29 -0.80 6.12 -3.95
N GLU A 30 -1.37 6.92 -4.85
CA GLU A 30 -0.65 7.50 -5.99
C GLU A 30 0.51 8.39 -5.51
N ASP A 31 0.26 9.24 -4.50
CA ASP A 31 1.30 10.07 -3.89
C ASP A 31 2.47 9.25 -3.33
N GLU A 32 2.19 8.16 -2.60
CA GLU A 32 3.22 7.30 -2.02
C GLU A 32 3.98 6.53 -3.11
N ILE A 33 3.33 6.07 -4.18
CA ILE A 33 4.01 5.46 -5.33
C ILE A 33 4.97 6.46 -5.96
N GLN A 34 4.50 7.68 -6.25
CA GLN A 34 5.36 8.71 -6.83
C GLN A 34 6.52 9.08 -5.89
N ALA A 35 6.26 9.17 -4.59
CA ALA A 35 7.30 9.40 -3.58
C ALA A 35 8.31 8.25 -3.51
N ALA A 36 7.87 6.99 -3.64
CA ALA A 36 8.74 5.83 -3.72
C ALA A 36 9.57 5.83 -5.00
N GLN A 37 8.99 6.13 -6.16
CA GLN A 37 9.73 6.22 -7.43
C GLN A 37 10.82 7.29 -7.38
N ARG A 38 10.57 8.43 -6.73
CA ARG A 38 11.59 9.48 -6.51
C ARG A 38 12.73 8.99 -5.62
N ARG A 39 12.44 8.22 -4.58
CA ARG A 39 13.44 7.66 -3.64
C ARG A 39 14.21 6.49 -4.26
N HIS A 40 13.55 5.71 -5.12
CA HIS A 40 14.08 4.49 -5.74
C HIS A 40 13.93 4.50 -7.26
N PRO A 41 14.67 5.36 -8.00
CA PRO A 41 14.53 5.47 -9.45
C PRO A 41 14.80 4.15 -10.20
N HIS A 42 15.67 3.30 -9.65
CA HIS A 42 16.02 1.99 -10.23
C HIS A 42 14.85 0.99 -10.23
N ALA A 43 13.86 1.18 -9.35
CA ALA A 43 12.68 0.32 -9.22
C ALA A 43 11.40 1.03 -9.70
N ALA A 44 11.51 2.17 -10.39
CA ALA A 44 10.38 3.05 -10.67
C ALA A 44 9.24 2.36 -11.44
N ASP A 45 9.56 1.53 -12.43
CA ASP A 45 8.56 0.77 -13.19
C ASP A 45 7.84 -0.25 -12.30
N THR A 46 8.60 -1.00 -11.50
CA THR A 46 8.03 -2.00 -10.57
C THR A 46 7.10 -1.33 -9.56
N LEU A 47 7.52 -0.18 -9.02
CA LEU A 47 6.73 0.60 -8.06
C LEU A 47 5.43 1.11 -8.69
N TYR A 48 5.45 1.57 -9.94
CA TYR A 48 4.24 1.96 -10.66
C TYR A 48 3.23 0.80 -10.73
N HIS A 49 3.71 -0.41 -11.02
CA HIS A 49 2.88 -1.61 -11.13
C HIS A 49 2.51 -2.27 -9.78
N SER A 50 2.94 -1.68 -8.66
CA SER A 50 2.72 -2.25 -7.32
C SER A 50 1.42 -1.79 -6.65
N TRP A 51 0.61 -0.97 -7.33
CA TRP A 51 -0.69 -0.49 -6.84
C TRP A 51 -1.54 -1.59 -6.17
N THR A 52 -1.62 -2.77 -6.80
CA THR A 52 -2.46 -3.88 -6.34
C THR A 52 -1.98 -4.50 -5.02
N LEU A 53 -0.79 -4.16 -4.54
CA LEU A 53 -0.27 -4.59 -3.24
C LEU A 53 -0.76 -3.71 -2.09
N LEU A 54 -1.23 -2.50 -2.37
CA LEU A 54 -1.43 -1.41 -1.40
C LEU A 54 -2.87 -1.37 -0.86
N HIS A 55 -3.58 -2.49 -0.91
CA HIS A 55 -4.95 -2.58 -0.41
C HIS A 55 -4.96 -2.48 1.12
N PRO A 56 -5.83 -1.64 1.71
CA PRO A 56 -5.95 -1.57 3.16
C PRO A 56 -6.50 -2.89 3.72
N THR A 57 -5.94 -3.34 4.83
CA THR A 57 -6.35 -4.59 5.51
C THR A 57 -7.19 -4.35 6.77
N SER A 58 -7.41 -3.08 7.13
CA SER A 58 -8.22 -2.69 8.29
C SER A 58 -8.92 -1.36 8.05
N ALA A 59 -10.13 -1.20 8.61
CA ALA A 59 -10.87 0.06 8.60
C ALA A 59 -10.11 1.23 9.27
N ARG A 60 -9.13 0.93 10.15
CA ARG A 60 -8.25 1.95 10.74
C ARG A 60 -7.41 2.68 9.68
N MET A 61 -7.18 2.06 8.53
CA MET A 61 -6.48 2.65 7.39
C MET A 61 -7.35 3.65 6.61
N ASN A 62 -8.56 3.97 7.06
CA ASN A 62 -9.26 5.18 6.58
C ASN A 62 -8.63 6.48 7.12
N THR A 63 -7.64 6.36 8.01
CA THR A 63 -6.85 7.49 8.52
C THR A 63 -5.58 7.64 7.69
N GLU A 64 -5.34 8.83 7.13
CA GLU A 64 -4.27 9.08 6.15
C GLU A 64 -2.89 8.58 6.60
N PHE A 65 -2.38 9.02 7.77
CA PHE A 65 -1.03 8.64 8.21
C PHE A 65 -0.88 7.13 8.45
N VAL A 66 -1.97 6.46 8.84
CA VAL A 66 -1.99 5.01 9.05
C VAL A 66 -1.86 4.29 7.71
N TYR A 67 -2.64 4.70 6.71
CA TYR A 67 -2.58 4.13 5.37
C TYR A 67 -1.25 4.41 4.67
N ARG A 68 -0.78 5.66 4.70
CA ARG A 68 0.48 6.05 4.07
C ARG A 68 1.67 5.27 4.64
N SER A 69 1.72 5.05 5.95
CA SER A 69 2.75 4.22 6.60
C SER A 69 2.74 2.79 6.06
N HIS A 70 1.56 2.17 5.97
CA HIS A 70 1.39 0.85 5.39
C HIS A 70 1.87 0.77 3.93
N CYS A 71 1.45 1.74 3.09
CA CYS A 71 1.87 1.80 1.70
C CYS A 71 3.38 1.95 1.56
N ARG A 72 3.97 2.85 2.36
CA ARG A 72 5.41 3.14 2.32
C ARG A 72 6.24 1.90 2.61
N GLU A 73 5.89 1.15 3.65
CA GLU A 73 6.61 -0.08 4.00
C GLU A 73 6.55 -1.14 2.90
N ILE A 74 5.38 -1.33 2.27
CA ILE A 74 5.25 -2.25 1.12
C ILE A 74 6.09 -1.78 -0.06
N LEU A 75 6.08 -0.48 -0.36
CA LEU A 75 6.84 0.09 -1.47
C LEU A 75 8.35 0.01 -1.23
N GLU A 76 8.83 0.15 0.01
CA GLU A 76 10.23 -0.10 0.36
C GLU A 76 10.62 -1.55 0.08
N ARG A 77 9.78 -2.51 0.49
CA ARG A 77 10.02 -3.93 0.21
C ARG A 77 10.03 -4.22 -1.28
N VAL A 78 9.12 -3.61 -2.06
CA VAL A 78 9.13 -3.73 -3.53
C VAL A 78 10.44 -3.21 -4.11
N ALA A 79 10.88 -2.03 -3.70
CA ALA A 79 12.13 -1.43 -4.20
C ALA A 79 13.34 -2.30 -3.85
N ALA A 80 13.36 -2.90 -2.66
CA ALA A 80 14.41 -3.82 -2.21
C ALA A 80 14.32 -5.23 -2.83
N GLY A 81 13.22 -5.57 -3.53
CA GLY A 81 12.97 -6.92 -4.04
C GLY A 81 12.64 -7.94 -2.95
N GLU A 82 12.14 -7.48 -1.80
CA GLU A 82 11.77 -8.29 -0.65
C GLU A 82 10.35 -8.85 -0.74
N ASP A 83 10.04 -9.82 0.12
CA ASP A 83 8.70 -10.40 0.21
C ASP A 83 7.69 -9.39 0.78
N THR A 84 6.66 -9.07 0.02
CA THR A 84 5.59 -8.15 0.44
C THR A 84 4.49 -8.82 1.26
N ARG A 85 4.48 -10.15 1.38
CA ARG A 85 3.41 -10.88 2.07
C ARG A 85 3.39 -10.68 3.59
N PRO A 86 4.52 -10.71 4.33
CA PRO A 86 4.54 -10.52 5.78
C PRO A 86 3.80 -9.26 6.21
N GLY A 87 3.21 -9.27 7.41
CA GLY A 87 2.55 -8.08 7.94
C GLY A 87 3.43 -6.85 7.93
N THR A 88 2.84 -5.69 7.68
CA THR A 88 3.46 -4.37 7.91
C THR A 88 3.46 -4.03 9.40
N ALA A 89 4.34 -3.13 9.82
CA ALA A 89 4.39 -2.61 11.19
C ALA A 89 3.04 -2.00 11.57
N THR A 90 2.43 -1.24 10.65
CA THR A 90 1.08 -0.69 10.77
C THR A 90 0.03 -1.77 11.09
N GLU A 91 0.04 -2.88 10.35
CA GLU A 91 -0.92 -3.97 10.55
C GLU A 91 -0.78 -4.63 11.92
N ILE A 92 0.45 -4.86 12.35
CA ILE A 92 0.74 -5.47 13.65
C ILE A 92 0.35 -4.54 14.79
N VAL A 93 0.66 -3.24 14.68
CA VAL A 93 0.23 -2.23 15.65
C VAL A 93 -1.29 -2.18 15.77
N ILE A 94 -2.01 -2.16 14.65
CA ILE A 94 -3.48 -2.20 14.65
C ILE A 94 -3.97 -3.47 15.35
N ALA A 95 -3.43 -4.64 14.99
CA ALA A 95 -3.85 -5.91 15.57
C ALA A 95 -3.63 -5.95 17.10
N LEU A 96 -2.45 -5.52 17.56
CA LEU A 96 -2.12 -5.48 18.99
C LEU A 96 -3.00 -4.48 19.76
N CYS A 97 -3.27 -3.31 19.18
CA CYS A 97 -4.20 -2.34 19.77
C CYS A 97 -5.62 -2.88 19.90
N GLU A 98 -6.13 -3.62 18.92
CA GLU A 98 -7.47 -4.22 19.00
C GLU A 98 -7.51 -5.37 20.03
N VAL A 99 -6.45 -6.17 20.16
CA VAL A 99 -6.35 -7.19 21.22
C VAL A 99 -6.27 -6.53 22.61
N ALA A 100 -5.44 -5.50 22.76
CA ALA A 100 -5.22 -4.80 24.03
C ALA A 100 -6.50 -4.13 24.59
N LYS A 101 -7.47 -3.77 23.73
CA LYS A 101 -8.78 -3.28 24.15
C LYS A 101 -9.65 -4.35 24.80
N ALA A 102 -9.46 -5.61 24.43
CA ALA A 102 -10.25 -6.73 24.92
C ALA A 102 -9.61 -7.43 26.13
N THR A 103 -8.27 -7.50 26.16
CA THR A 103 -7.51 -8.18 27.22
C THR A 103 -6.13 -7.55 27.37
N PRO A 104 -5.54 -7.57 28.59
CA PRO A 104 -4.12 -7.30 28.75
C PRO A 104 -3.28 -8.17 27.81
N ILE A 105 -2.29 -7.54 27.15
CA ILE A 105 -1.30 -8.22 26.32
C ILE A 105 -0.04 -8.53 27.13
N THR A 106 0.80 -9.44 26.63
CA THR A 106 2.04 -9.81 27.32
C THR A 106 3.10 -8.70 27.19
N THR A 107 4.07 -8.68 28.09
CA THR A 107 5.21 -7.72 28.01
C THR A 107 5.98 -7.82 26.69
N ALA A 108 6.08 -9.02 26.09
CA ALA A 108 6.69 -9.20 24.78
C ALA A 108 5.81 -8.61 23.65
N ALA A 109 4.48 -8.69 23.76
CA ALA A 109 3.58 -8.07 22.80
C ALA A 109 3.53 -6.54 22.94
N GLU A 110 3.58 -6.01 24.17
CA GLU A 110 3.82 -4.57 24.41
C GLU A 110 5.17 -4.16 23.81
N GLY A 111 6.18 -5.01 24.02
CA GLY A 111 7.43 -5.17 23.27
C GLY A 111 7.34 -4.68 21.83
N VAL A 112 6.67 -5.54 21.06
CA VAL A 112 6.44 -5.38 19.63
C VAL A 112 5.63 -4.12 19.32
N LEU A 113 4.55 -3.85 20.07
CA LEU A 113 3.66 -2.71 19.83
C LEU A 113 4.43 -1.38 19.81
N PHE A 114 5.24 -1.13 20.83
CA PHE A 114 5.96 0.13 20.96
C PHE A 114 7.11 0.26 19.96
N ARG A 115 7.81 -0.84 19.66
CA ARG A 115 8.87 -0.85 18.64
C ARG A 115 8.30 -0.52 17.27
N LEU A 116 7.25 -1.23 16.87
CA LEU A 116 6.62 -1.07 15.57
C LEU A 116 5.81 0.23 15.46
N TRP A 117 5.30 0.79 16.57
CA TRP A 117 4.69 2.12 16.56
C TRP A 117 5.71 3.17 16.11
N ALA A 118 6.92 3.13 16.66
CA ALA A 118 7.97 4.08 16.32
C ALA A 118 8.46 3.95 14.87
N GLU A 119 8.51 2.71 14.37
CA GLU A 119 8.85 2.40 12.98
C GLU A 119 7.76 2.87 12.02
N ALA A 120 6.50 2.53 12.31
CA ALA A 120 5.37 2.84 11.45
C ALA A 120 5.04 4.35 11.46
N PHE A 121 5.15 5.00 12.61
CA PHE A 121 4.62 6.35 12.83
C PHE A 121 5.67 7.29 13.45
N PRO A 122 6.82 7.51 12.78
CA PRO A 122 7.92 8.30 13.34
C PRO A 122 7.55 9.76 13.62
N ASP A 123 6.56 10.30 12.90
CA ASP A 123 6.08 11.67 13.06
C ASP A 123 4.96 11.80 14.12
N GLN A 124 4.54 10.70 14.75
CA GLN A 124 3.53 10.70 15.80
C GLN A 124 4.17 10.72 17.18
N GLN A 125 3.40 11.11 18.19
CA GLN A 125 3.86 11.09 19.57
C GLN A 125 4.32 9.66 19.94
N ASP A 126 5.52 9.56 20.51
CA ASP A 126 6.01 8.30 21.04
C ASP A 126 5.13 7.85 22.21
N ILE A 127 4.72 6.58 22.18
CA ILE A 127 3.89 5.96 23.20
C ILE A 127 4.71 5.17 24.23
N ASP A 128 6.03 5.08 24.04
CA ASP A 128 6.93 4.33 24.91
C ASP A 128 7.85 5.22 25.74
N LEU A 129 7.46 5.43 27.00
CA LEU A 129 8.24 6.19 27.96
C LEU A 129 9.50 5.46 28.45
N TYR A 130 9.65 4.14 28.21
CA TYR A 130 10.70 3.30 28.81
C TYR A 130 11.39 2.37 27.80
N ARG A 131 11.45 2.76 26.52
CA ARG A 131 11.95 1.93 25.42
C ARG A 131 13.30 1.27 25.69
N SER A 132 14.29 2.06 26.11
CA SER A 132 15.65 1.57 26.35
C SER A 132 15.72 0.47 27.39
N HIS A 133 14.92 0.56 28.46
CA HIS A 133 14.89 -0.43 29.52
C HIS A 133 14.28 -1.76 29.06
N ARG A 134 13.16 -1.68 28.35
CA ARG A 134 12.41 -2.85 27.88
C ARG A 134 13.17 -3.63 26.81
N GLU A 135 13.78 -2.92 25.86
CA GLU A 135 14.64 -3.52 24.84
C GLU A 135 15.83 -4.24 25.47
N THR A 136 16.47 -3.64 26.48
CA THR A 136 17.60 -4.28 27.19
C THR A 136 17.22 -5.59 27.88
N LEU A 137 16.01 -5.68 28.43
CA LEU A 137 15.59 -6.84 29.22
C LEU A 137 14.94 -7.96 28.40
N TYR A 138 14.29 -7.62 27.30
CA TYR A 138 13.37 -8.54 26.62
C TYR A 138 13.60 -8.69 25.12
N ASN A 139 14.67 -8.11 24.54
CA ASN A 139 14.90 -8.10 23.09
C ASN A 139 14.59 -9.44 22.39
N ASP A 140 15.19 -10.54 22.84
CA ASP A 140 15.02 -11.85 22.19
C ASP A 140 13.55 -12.29 22.13
N ARG A 141 12.78 -12.05 23.20
CA ARG A 141 11.34 -12.38 23.25
C ARG A 141 10.51 -11.43 22.38
N ILE A 142 10.94 -10.19 22.23
CA ILE A 142 10.30 -9.20 21.37
C ILE A 142 10.52 -9.59 19.90
N ASP A 143 11.75 -9.98 19.54
CA ASP A 143 12.11 -10.43 18.19
C ASP A 143 11.31 -11.69 17.80
N ASP A 144 11.23 -12.68 18.69
CA ASP A 144 10.41 -13.88 18.48
C ASP A 144 8.92 -13.53 18.31
N ALA A 145 8.39 -12.65 19.16
CA ALA A 145 7.01 -12.22 19.09
C ALA A 145 6.72 -11.45 17.79
N GLU A 146 7.62 -10.58 17.36
CA GLU A 146 7.49 -9.84 16.10
C GLU A 146 7.47 -10.80 14.91
N SER A 147 8.41 -11.74 14.84
CA SER A 147 8.47 -12.75 13.77
C SER A 147 7.17 -13.54 13.67
N VAL A 148 6.63 -13.99 14.81
CA VAL A 148 5.33 -14.66 14.87
C VAL A 148 4.20 -13.75 14.38
N MET A 149 4.18 -12.47 14.78
CA MET A 149 3.16 -11.52 14.35
C MET A 149 3.24 -11.27 12.84
N ARG A 150 4.42 -10.97 12.28
CA ARG A 150 4.67 -10.79 10.83
C ARG A 150 4.15 -11.98 10.04
N SER A 151 4.42 -13.20 10.52
CA SER A 151 3.91 -14.44 9.92
C SER A 151 2.38 -14.54 10.01
N LYS A 152 1.79 -14.35 11.19
CA LYS A 152 0.33 -14.48 11.40
C LYS A 152 -0.49 -13.42 10.66
N THR A 153 0.06 -12.25 10.44
CA THR A 153 -0.58 -11.16 9.67
C THR A 153 -0.18 -11.17 8.20
N SER A 154 0.41 -12.27 7.70
CA SER A 154 0.79 -12.37 6.29
C SER A 154 -0.44 -12.38 5.38
N VAL A 155 -0.35 -11.65 4.25
CA VAL A 155 -1.39 -11.60 3.22
C VAL A 155 -0.88 -12.33 1.99
N ALA A 156 -1.39 -13.54 1.75
CA ALA A 156 -0.90 -14.41 0.67
C ALA A 156 -1.05 -13.81 -0.73
N SER A 157 -2.08 -12.99 -0.96
CA SER A 157 -2.32 -12.29 -2.22
C SER A 157 -1.43 -11.06 -2.43
N ARG A 158 -0.76 -10.57 -1.38
CA ARG A 158 0.15 -9.42 -1.46
C ARG A 158 1.53 -9.88 -1.92
N ALA A 159 1.58 -10.35 -3.16
CA ALA A 159 2.79 -10.79 -3.83
C ALA A 159 2.79 -10.29 -5.28
N LEU A 160 3.80 -9.51 -5.63
CA LEU A 160 3.99 -9.06 -7.01
C LEU A 160 4.62 -10.18 -7.83
N THR A 161 3.88 -10.72 -8.78
CA THR A 161 4.45 -11.65 -9.75
C THR A 161 4.93 -10.87 -10.96
N LEU A 162 6.24 -10.61 -11.07
CA LEU A 162 6.81 -9.81 -12.17
C LEU A 162 6.39 -10.32 -13.56
N ALA A 163 6.30 -11.65 -13.73
CA ALA A 163 5.86 -12.28 -14.98
C ALA A 163 4.38 -12.03 -15.35
N LYS A 164 3.59 -11.46 -14.43
CA LYS A 164 2.17 -11.11 -14.64
C LYS A 164 1.95 -9.61 -14.79
N ILE A 165 3.01 -8.80 -14.78
CA ILE A 165 2.87 -7.37 -15.01
C ILE A 165 2.56 -7.16 -16.48
N GLU A 166 1.34 -6.69 -16.75
CA GLU A 166 0.91 -6.26 -18.08
C GLU A 166 1.06 -4.75 -18.19
N CYS A 167 1.98 -4.30 -19.04
CA CYS A 167 2.19 -2.89 -19.33
C CYS A 167 2.07 -2.62 -20.83
N HIS A 168 1.36 -1.56 -21.20
CA HIS A 168 1.20 -1.15 -22.60
C HIS A 168 2.07 0.06 -22.97
N GLY A 169 3.12 0.34 -22.18
CA GLY A 169 4.01 1.49 -22.38
C GLY A 169 3.35 2.84 -22.05
N ARG A 170 2.33 2.82 -21.19
CA ARG A 170 1.63 4.02 -20.73
C ARG A 170 1.42 4.02 -19.23
N HIS A 171 1.85 5.10 -18.57
CA HIS A 171 1.60 5.36 -17.16
C HIS A 171 0.70 6.59 -17.04
N HIS A 172 -0.44 6.49 -16.34
CA HIS A 172 -1.48 7.55 -16.28
C HIS A 172 -1.88 8.16 -17.64
N GLY A 173 -1.87 7.35 -18.71
CA GLY A 173 -2.20 7.79 -20.07
C GLY A 173 -1.02 8.39 -20.84
N GLU A 174 0.07 8.77 -20.18
CA GLU A 174 1.29 9.27 -20.81
C GLU A 174 2.16 8.13 -21.33
N ARG A 175 2.82 8.32 -22.46
CA ARG A 175 3.76 7.32 -22.99
C ARG A 175 5.05 7.34 -22.17
N VAL A 176 5.51 6.17 -21.74
CA VAL A 176 6.74 6.01 -20.96
C VAL A 176 7.57 4.84 -21.48
N THR A 177 8.87 4.90 -21.25
CA THR A 177 9.78 3.76 -21.47
C THR A 177 9.76 2.88 -20.23
N CYS A 178 8.76 2.00 -20.14
CA CYS A 178 8.64 1.02 -19.06
C CYS A 178 9.28 -0.31 -19.45
N SER A 179 10.09 -0.88 -18.56
CA SER A 179 10.76 -2.17 -18.71
C SER A 179 9.81 -3.36 -18.89
N TYR A 180 8.56 -3.25 -18.44
CA TYR A 180 7.52 -4.27 -18.62
C TYR A 180 6.67 -4.09 -19.89
N ALA A 181 6.83 -2.97 -20.60
CA ALA A 181 6.11 -2.77 -21.85
C ALA A 181 6.69 -3.69 -22.94
N PRO A 182 5.87 -4.28 -23.81
CA PRO A 182 6.38 -5.01 -24.96
C PRO A 182 7.26 -4.07 -25.77
N GLN A 183 8.46 -4.52 -26.14
CA GLN A 183 9.29 -3.81 -27.10
C GLN A 183 8.51 -3.76 -28.41
N THR A 184 7.82 -2.64 -28.65
CA THR A 184 7.18 -2.42 -29.94
C THR A 184 8.32 -2.18 -30.92
N PRO A 185 8.52 -3.01 -31.96
CA PRO A 185 9.43 -2.64 -33.03
C PRO A 185 8.94 -1.29 -33.58
N SER A 186 9.87 -0.36 -33.81
CA SER A 186 9.56 0.91 -34.47
C SER A 186 8.71 0.61 -35.71
N ILE A 187 7.44 1.01 -35.70
CA ILE A 187 6.70 1.09 -36.95
C ILE A 187 7.39 2.23 -37.69
N ASP A 188 8.23 1.87 -38.66
CA ASP A 188 8.73 2.81 -39.65
C ASP A 188 7.55 3.63 -40.16
N GLU A 189 7.68 4.95 -40.13
CA GLU A 189 6.78 5.93 -40.75
C GLU A 189 6.83 5.85 -42.28
N SER A 190 6.72 4.63 -42.83
CA SER A 190 6.58 4.39 -44.27
C SER A 190 5.33 3.54 -44.55
N SER A 191 4.21 3.90 -43.92
CA SER A 191 2.90 3.48 -44.39
C SER A 191 2.37 4.57 -45.32
N SER A 192 2.85 4.53 -46.57
CA SER A 192 2.32 5.32 -47.67
C SER A 192 0.80 5.29 -47.68
N CYS A 193 0.20 6.49 -47.69
CA CYS A 193 -1.22 6.70 -47.88
C CYS A 193 -1.71 5.98 -49.16
N PRO A 194 -2.69 5.06 -49.11
CA PRO A 194 -3.24 4.49 -50.33
C PRO A 194 -4.03 5.56 -51.08
N THR A 195 -3.52 5.97 -52.24
CA THR A 195 -4.23 6.83 -53.20
C THR A 195 -5.42 6.09 -53.79
N TRP A 196 -6.61 6.33 -53.25
CA TRP A 196 -7.87 6.05 -53.96
C TRP A 196 -8.91 7.15 -53.71
N ALA A 197 -8.51 8.42 -53.84
CA ALA A 197 -9.47 9.51 -53.96
C ALA A 197 -9.19 10.32 -55.23
N THR A 198 -9.38 9.67 -56.39
CA THR A 198 -9.59 10.38 -57.65
C THR A 198 -10.34 9.50 -58.65
N ARG A 199 -11.66 9.49 -58.57
CA ARG A 199 -12.57 9.68 -59.72
C ARG A 199 -14.02 9.68 -59.29
#